data_AF-A0A218QWN6-F1
#
_entry.id   AF-A0A218QWN6-F1
#
_cell.length_a   1.000
_cell.length_b   1.000
_cell.length_c   1.000
_cell.angle_alpha   90.00
_cell.angle_beta   90.00
_cell.angle_gamma   90.00
#
_symmetry.space_group_name_H-M   'P 1'
#
loop_
_entity.id
_entity.type
_entity.pdbx_description
1 polymer ?
#
loop_
_entity_poly.entity_id
_entity_poly.type
_entity_poly.pdbx_seq_one_letter_code
_entity_poly.pdbx_strand_id
1 'polypeptide(L)'
;MSTYPYILMPQLLLDFMAAYSTSVGGGSSVDKGGQPCLLDPQLPTITSDVRACVSEGEGCPPLSRVGAAAEVGEAALARELSRENWYAVGSIREQLPNHMPGRSIKTTQNRQWLSVRVQLKWVALRHILMLLPGIILSYAALVGWMMLGAFGNWGALVLIGYSSGWAICLWQQGSAIAPYLLGSSLDYTSNKPLTLPEGTASKVNAVAVPSASSESASLQKLKQLKKALNKQVRQPSGVSDAPIGASERDFNRVLEQYFPDRVQTQLKFPFAINGKEYAYSIDFAIVFDEIGVCIDCEIDEPYDYKSRRPTHCIDQQADTIRNSFFVEGNWIVIRFSEAQIVLHPHSCCKTIAALVSRIIGSNKFLRGFENVPDLKPTPKWTKREAKRMARQRVRDRYLSRRVV
;
A
#
# COMPACT_ATOMS: atom_id res chain seq x y z
N MET A 1 -4.14 -12.08 -7.89
CA MET A 1 -3.68 -12.91 -6.74
C MET A 1 -2.90 -12.01 -5.80
N SER A 2 -3.17 -12.07 -4.50
CA SER A 2 -2.40 -11.35 -3.50
C SER A 2 -1.02 -12.02 -3.33
N THR A 3 0.04 -11.23 -3.20
CA THR A 3 1.43 -11.71 -3.10
C THR A 3 2.17 -11.04 -1.95
N TYR A 4 3.20 -11.70 -1.45
CA TYR A 4 4.26 -11.11 -0.64
C TYR A 4 5.41 -10.59 -1.54
N PRO A 5 6.21 -9.59 -1.11
CA PRO A 5 5.93 -8.75 0.04
C PRO A 5 4.62 -7.97 -0.16
N TYR A 6 3.88 -7.82 0.92
CA TYR A 6 2.62 -7.08 0.95
C TYR A 6 2.83 -5.80 1.75
N ILE A 7 2.54 -4.64 1.15
CA ILE A 7 2.80 -3.33 1.75
C ILE A 7 1.49 -2.54 1.83
N LEU A 8 1.19 -1.99 2.99
CA LEU A 8 0.13 -1.03 3.23
C LEU A 8 0.71 0.25 3.80
N MET A 9 0.27 1.38 3.29
CA MET A 9 0.70 2.70 3.77
C MET A 9 -0.50 3.47 4.34
N PRO A 10 -0.29 4.21 5.44
CA PRO A 10 -1.24 5.19 5.96
C PRO A 10 -1.65 6.21 4.90
N GLN A 11 -2.91 6.66 4.95
CA GLN A 11 -3.44 7.65 4.01
C GLN A 11 -2.62 8.96 4.06
N LEU A 12 -2.22 9.40 5.25
CA LEU A 12 -1.38 10.59 5.43
C LEU A 12 -0.06 10.51 4.64
N LEU A 13 0.57 9.34 4.59
CA LEU A 13 1.79 9.13 3.81
C LEU A 13 1.50 9.08 2.30
N LEU A 14 0.39 8.48 1.89
CA LEU A 14 -0.03 8.46 0.48
C LEU A 14 -0.30 9.88 -0.04
N ASP A 15 -1.01 10.70 0.74
CA ASP A 15 -1.32 12.09 0.41
C ASP A 15 -0.03 12.92 0.31
N PHE A 16 0.89 12.74 1.25
CA PHE A 16 2.19 13.39 1.24
C PHE A 16 3.04 13.02 0.01
N MET A 17 3.02 11.75 -0.38
CA MET A 17 3.72 11.26 -1.57
C MET A 17 3.05 11.76 -2.86
N ALA A 18 1.71 11.79 -2.93
CA ALA A 18 0.97 12.30 -4.08
C ALA A 18 1.25 13.79 -4.30
N ALA A 19 1.26 14.59 -3.23
CA ALA A 19 1.67 16.00 -3.28
C ALA A 19 3.13 16.20 -3.71
N TYR A 20 3.98 15.17 -3.61
CA TYR A 20 5.36 15.24 -4.12
C TYR A 20 5.42 15.18 -5.63
N SER A 21 4.74 14.20 -6.21
CA SER A 21 4.81 13.91 -7.66
C SER A 21 4.31 15.08 -8.50
N THR A 22 3.35 15.86 -7.99
CA THR A 22 2.81 17.05 -8.67
C THR A 22 3.78 18.23 -8.66
N SER A 23 4.64 18.36 -7.63
CA SER A 23 5.58 19.47 -7.51
C SER A 23 6.83 19.36 -8.40
N VAL A 24 7.23 18.14 -8.77
CA VAL A 24 8.46 17.89 -9.56
C VAL A 24 8.19 17.96 -11.08
N GLY A 25 6.92 17.88 -11.51
CA GLY A 25 6.53 17.90 -12.93
C GLY A 25 6.31 19.30 -13.56
N GLY A 26 6.47 20.38 -12.79
CA GLY A 26 6.08 21.74 -13.20
C GLY A 26 7.20 22.64 -13.73
N GLY A 27 8.34 22.07 -14.18
CA GLY A 27 9.53 22.83 -14.57
C GLY A 27 9.86 22.75 -16.06
N SER A 28 8.93 23.12 -16.94
CA SER A 28 9.26 23.41 -18.34
C SER A 28 8.23 24.35 -18.97
N SER A 29 8.09 25.57 -18.43
CA SER A 29 7.44 26.67 -19.14
C SER A 29 8.49 27.45 -19.93
N VAL A 30 8.39 27.34 -21.25
CA VAL A 30 9.08 28.19 -22.20
C VAL A 30 8.68 29.64 -21.93
N ASP A 31 9.69 30.45 -21.67
CA ASP A 31 9.63 31.89 -21.52
C ASP A 31 9.14 32.53 -22.83
N LYS A 32 8.01 33.25 -22.77
CA LYS A 32 7.64 34.26 -23.76
C LYS A 32 7.21 35.50 -23.02
N GLY A 33 8.12 36.46 -22.98
CA GLY A 33 7.92 37.78 -22.41
C GLY A 33 6.78 38.55 -23.05
N GLY A 34 6.20 39.43 -22.25
CA GLY A 34 5.16 40.37 -22.66
C GLY A 34 4.61 41.12 -21.44
N GLN A 35 5.29 42.19 -21.04
CA GLN A 35 4.72 43.29 -20.26
C GLN A 35 3.60 43.96 -21.08
N PRO A 36 2.57 44.56 -20.47
CA PRO A 36 2.70 45.95 -20.01
C PRO A 36 1.88 46.35 -18.76
N CYS A 37 2.12 47.61 -18.38
CA CYS A 37 1.80 48.37 -17.17
C CYS A 37 0.32 48.67 -16.83
N LEU A 38 0.14 49.01 -15.54
CA LEU A 38 -0.71 50.07 -14.93
C LEU A 38 -2.25 50.00 -15.05
N LEU A 39 -2.93 49.83 -13.90
CA LEU A 39 -3.73 50.89 -13.23
C LEU A 39 -4.43 50.34 -11.95
N ASP A 40 -4.29 51.10 -10.86
CA ASP A 40 -5.14 51.11 -9.66
C ASP A 40 -6.51 51.74 -10.02
N PRO A 41 -7.66 51.39 -9.39
CA PRO A 41 -8.06 52.13 -8.19
C PRO A 41 -8.96 51.39 -7.16
N GLN A 42 -8.73 51.77 -5.89
CA GLN A 42 -9.68 52.14 -4.82
C GLN A 42 -10.90 51.28 -4.41
N LEU A 43 -10.98 51.16 -3.07
CA LEU A 43 -12.07 50.75 -2.17
C LEU A 43 -13.41 51.50 -2.40
N PRO A 44 -14.55 50.95 -1.92
CA PRO A 44 -15.06 51.43 -0.62
C PRO A 44 -15.75 50.38 0.28
N THR A 45 -15.71 50.69 1.58
CA THR A 45 -16.50 50.16 2.73
C THR A 45 -17.94 50.67 2.76
N ILE A 46 -18.93 49.82 3.12
CA ILE A 46 -20.25 50.12 3.78
C ILE A 46 -20.74 48.80 4.46
N THR A 47 -20.65 48.60 5.77
CA THR A 47 -21.65 48.73 6.87
C THR A 47 -23.06 48.13 6.67
N SER A 48 -23.45 47.17 7.53
CA SER A 48 -24.66 47.25 8.40
C SER A 48 -24.95 45.91 9.13
N ASP A 49 -24.66 45.89 10.43
CA ASP A 49 -25.61 45.80 11.53
C ASP A 49 -26.94 45.01 11.43
N VAL A 50 -27.21 44.25 12.51
CA VAL A 50 -28.47 44.12 13.27
C VAL A 50 -29.22 42.75 13.34
N ARG A 51 -29.29 42.30 14.60
CA ARG A 51 -30.35 41.59 15.36
C ARG A 51 -30.44 40.07 15.45
N ALA A 52 -30.32 39.66 16.71
CA ALA A 52 -30.95 38.52 17.35
C ALA A 52 -32.47 38.69 17.56
N CYS A 53 -33.18 37.55 17.57
CA CYS A 53 -34.41 37.17 18.30
C CYS A 53 -34.43 35.61 18.22
N VAL A 54 -34.37 34.80 19.27
CA VAL A 54 -35.32 34.47 20.37
C VAL A 54 -36.73 34.05 19.89
N SER A 55 -37.01 32.74 19.99
CA SER A 55 -38.27 32.08 20.39
C SER A 55 -38.00 30.56 20.42
N GLU A 56 -38.09 29.84 21.55
CA GLU A 56 -39.30 29.13 22.08
C GLU A 56 -40.15 28.49 20.97
N GLY A 57 -40.56 27.22 20.98
CA GLY A 57 -40.54 26.11 21.92
C GLY A 57 -41.41 24.98 21.33
N GLU A 58 -41.39 23.83 21.99
CA GLU A 58 -42.35 22.70 21.90
C GLU A 58 -42.22 21.64 20.79
N GLY A 59 -42.36 20.37 21.22
CA GLY A 59 -42.94 19.31 20.38
C GLY A 59 -42.15 18.01 20.28
N CYS A 60 -42.05 17.23 21.36
CA CYS A 60 -41.66 15.81 21.30
C CYS A 60 -42.87 14.95 20.87
N PRO A 61 -42.65 13.86 20.11
CA PRO A 61 -43.35 12.60 20.39
C PRO A 61 -42.43 11.36 20.34
N PRO A 62 -42.89 10.20 20.84
CA PRO A 62 -42.00 9.18 21.41
C PRO A 62 -41.61 8.03 20.46
N LEU A 63 -40.55 7.36 20.91
CA LEU A 63 -39.95 6.08 20.50
C LEU A 63 -40.95 4.98 20.09
N SER A 64 -40.63 4.29 18.99
CA SER A 64 -40.87 2.85 18.88
C SER A 64 -39.77 2.11 18.08
N ARG A 65 -39.24 1.07 18.73
CA ARG A 65 -38.65 -0.19 18.22
C ARG A 65 -37.92 -0.20 16.86
N VAL A 66 -36.60 -0.38 16.90
CA VAL A 66 -35.90 -1.38 16.06
C VAL A 66 -34.77 -2.00 16.88
N GLY A 67 -34.92 -3.28 17.22
CA GLY A 67 -33.87 -4.12 17.80
C GLY A 67 -33.67 -5.36 16.94
N ALA A 68 -32.46 -5.93 17.06
CA ALA A 68 -32.03 -7.22 16.52
C ALA A 68 -31.66 -7.28 15.03
N ALA A 69 -30.46 -6.81 14.69
CA ALA A 69 -29.71 -7.31 13.53
C ALA A 69 -28.17 -7.18 13.64
N ALA A 70 -27.64 -6.36 14.56
CA ALA A 70 -26.20 -6.06 14.63
C ALA A 70 -25.37 -7.03 15.52
N GLU A 71 -25.98 -7.73 16.50
CA GLU A 71 -25.21 -8.50 17.51
C GLU A 71 -24.65 -9.84 17.02
N VAL A 72 -25.12 -10.38 15.89
CA VAL A 72 -24.71 -11.73 15.45
C VAL A 72 -23.34 -11.71 14.74
N GLY A 73 -22.92 -10.56 14.19
CA GLY A 73 -21.62 -10.40 13.53
C GLY A 73 -20.45 -10.24 14.50
N GLU A 74 -20.62 -9.46 15.56
CA GLU A 74 -19.53 -9.12 16.50
C GLU A 74 -19.22 -10.24 17.49
N ALA A 75 -20.22 -11.02 17.91
CA ALA A 75 -20.00 -12.18 18.77
C ALA A 75 -19.22 -13.31 18.08
N ALA A 76 -19.30 -13.41 16.75
CA ALA A 76 -18.53 -14.36 15.95
C ALA A 76 -17.03 -13.97 15.91
N LEU A 77 -16.73 -12.67 15.78
CA LEU A 77 -15.36 -12.16 15.76
C LEU A 77 -14.64 -12.37 17.11
N ALA A 78 -15.32 -12.09 18.22
CA ALA A 78 -14.78 -12.32 19.56
C ALA A 78 -14.55 -13.81 19.88
N ARG A 79 -15.35 -14.72 19.30
CA ARG A 79 -15.17 -16.17 19.44
C ARG A 79 -14.09 -16.75 18.54
N GLU A 80 -13.84 -16.17 17.37
CA GLU A 80 -12.75 -16.60 16.48
C GLU A 80 -11.39 -16.17 17.07
N LEU A 81 -11.30 -14.95 17.62
CA LEU A 81 -10.09 -14.44 18.28
C LEU A 81 -9.74 -15.15 19.60
N SER A 82 -10.72 -15.74 20.30
CA SER A 82 -10.46 -16.47 21.56
C SER A 82 -9.99 -17.93 21.38
N ARG A 83 -10.13 -18.51 20.18
CA ARG A 83 -9.78 -19.93 19.92
C ARG A 83 -8.32 -20.17 19.53
N GLU A 84 -7.59 -19.16 19.09
CA GLU A 84 -6.30 -19.38 18.41
C GLU A 84 -5.02 -19.25 19.26
N ASN A 85 -5.08 -19.15 20.60
CA ASN A 85 -3.83 -19.04 21.38
C ASN A 85 -3.82 -19.85 22.69
N TRP A 86 -3.27 -21.08 22.64
CA TRP A 86 -2.66 -21.78 23.79
C TRP A 86 -1.62 -22.80 23.27
N TYR A 87 -0.35 -22.63 23.65
CA TYR A 87 0.75 -23.56 23.39
C TYR A 87 1.07 -24.37 24.66
N ALA A 88 0.98 -25.71 24.58
CA ALA A 88 1.54 -26.64 25.56
C ALA A 88 2.77 -27.35 24.97
N VAL A 89 3.83 -27.46 25.77
CA VAL A 89 5.18 -27.92 25.40
C VAL A 89 5.33 -29.43 25.62
N GLY A 90 5.98 -30.11 24.68
CA GLY A 90 6.54 -31.45 24.86
C GLY A 90 7.75 -31.63 23.95
N SER A 91 8.93 -31.87 24.53
CA SER A 91 10.25 -31.94 23.89
C SER A 91 10.74 -33.37 23.84
N ILE A 92 11.03 -33.92 22.65
CA ILE A 92 11.91 -35.09 22.48
C ILE A 92 12.75 -34.91 21.20
N ARG A 93 14.05 -35.22 21.35
CA ARG A 93 15.19 -34.98 20.48
C ARG A 93 15.60 -36.31 19.85
N GLU A 94 15.68 -36.42 18.52
CA GLU A 94 16.54 -37.44 17.90
C GLU A 94 16.96 -37.12 16.47
N GLN A 95 18.13 -37.63 16.12
CA GLN A 95 19.07 -37.22 15.08
C GLN A 95 18.78 -37.87 13.72
N LEU A 96 19.16 -37.19 12.63
CA LEU A 96 19.24 -37.80 11.29
C LEU A 96 20.41 -37.17 10.49
N PRO A 97 21.17 -37.95 9.70
CA PRO A 97 22.29 -37.44 8.93
C PRO A 97 22.02 -37.22 7.42
N ASN A 98 22.72 -36.18 6.93
CA ASN A 98 23.16 -35.75 5.60
C ASN A 98 23.12 -36.69 4.36
N HIS A 99 22.74 -36.15 3.17
CA HIS A 99 23.65 -35.84 2.02
C HIS A 99 22.94 -35.34 0.71
N MET A 100 23.37 -34.16 0.19
CA MET A 100 23.71 -33.72 -1.21
C MET A 100 22.78 -33.98 -2.45
N PRO A 101 23.05 -33.41 -3.66
CA PRO A 101 23.13 -32.00 -4.13
C PRO A 101 22.13 -31.71 -5.30
N GLY A 102 21.71 -30.47 -5.62
CA GLY A 102 22.39 -29.54 -6.54
C GLY A 102 21.83 -29.56 -7.99
N ARG A 103 20.97 -28.59 -8.38
CA ARG A 103 20.71 -28.30 -9.82
C ARG A 103 20.29 -26.84 -10.08
N SER A 104 20.99 -26.20 -11.01
CA SER A 104 20.85 -24.82 -11.50
C SER A 104 19.80 -24.72 -12.61
N ILE A 105 18.95 -23.68 -12.59
CA ILE A 105 18.18 -23.25 -13.78
C ILE A 105 18.10 -21.72 -13.86
N LYS A 106 18.35 -21.23 -15.08
CA LYS A 106 18.56 -19.85 -15.52
C LYS A 106 17.25 -19.04 -15.68
N THR A 107 17.39 -17.73 -15.40
CA THR A 107 16.76 -16.54 -16.02
C THR A 107 15.24 -16.49 -16.25
N THR A 108 14.57 -15.53 -15.58
CA THR A 108 13.18 -15.13 -15.89
C THR A 108 12.98 -13.62 -15.67
N GLN A 109 13.56 -12.80 -16.55
CA GLN A 109 13.48 -11.33 -16.51
C GLN A 109 12.17 -10.79 -17.13
N ASN A 110 11.36 -11.62 -17.79
CA ASN A 110 10.20 -11.19 -18.56
C ASN A 110 8.85 -11.10 -17.80
N ARG A 111 8.80 -11.35 -16.48
CA ARG A 111 7.53 -11.45 -15.74
C ARG A 111 7.07 -10.20 -14.97
N GLN A 112 7.95 -9.23 -14.69
CA GLN A 112 7.57 -8.03 -13.93
C GLN A 112 6.61 -7.10 -14.68
N TRP A 113 6.72 -7.01 -16.01
CA TRP A 113 5.88 -6.13 -16.84
C TRP A 113 4.41 -6.59 -16.96
N LEU A 114 4.14 -7.89 -16.80
CA LEU A 114 2.77 -8.39 -16.81
C LEU A 114 1.96 -7.97 -15.57
N SER A 115 2.60 -7.78 -14.42
CA SER A 115 1.90 -7.46 -13.17
C SER A 115 1.28 -6.06 -13.18
N VAL A 116 2.00 -5.07 -13.72
CA VAL A 116 1.53 -3.68 -13.81
C VAL A 116 0.34 -3.57 -14.78
N ARG A 117 0.41 -4.26 -15.93
CA ARG A 117 -0.70 -4.28 -16.91
C ARG A 117 -1.97 -4.93 -16.35
N VAL A 118 -1.84 -5.90 -15.46
CA VAL A 118 -2.99 -6.53 -14.81
C VAL A 118 -3.63 -5.57 -13.81
N GLN A 119 -2.85 -4.85 -12.99
CA GLN A 119 -3.36 -3.89 -12.01
C GLN A 119 -4.14 -2.74 -12.66
N LEU A 120 -3.64 -2.18 -13.77
CA LEU A 120 -4.35 -1.12 -14.52
C LEU A 120 -5.70 -1.60 -15.09
N LYS A 121 -5.78 -2.85 -15.58
CA LYS A 121 -7.05 -3.43 -16.08
C LYS A 121 -8.09 -3.60 -14.96
N TRP A 122 -7.68 -3.94 -13.74
CA TRP A 122 -8.59 -4.08 -12.60
C TRP A 122 -9.15 -2.75 -12.11
N VAL A 123 -8.33 -1.69 -12.12
CA VAL A 123 -8.79 -0.34 -11.77
C VAL A 123 -9.81 0.16 -12.79
N ALA A 124 -9.57 -0.02 -14.08
CA ALA A 124 -10.53 0.33 -15.13
C ALA A 124 -11.84 -0.45 -15.00
N LEU A 125 -11.77 -1.77 -14.78
CA LEU A 125 -12.96 -2.61 -14.60
C LEU A 125 -13.80 -2.20 -13.38
N ARG A 126 -13.17 -1.83 -12.26
CA ARG A 126 -13.86 -1.35 -11.06
C ARG A 126 -14.62 -0.05 -11.31
N HIS A 127 -14.05 0.90 -12.04
CA HIS A 127 -14.74 2.16 -12.36
C HIS A 127 -15.94 1.92 -13.27
N ILE A 128 -15.80 1.04 -14.28
CA ILE A 128 -16.92 0.64 -15.14
C ILE A 128 -18.04 0.01 -14.30
N LEU A 129 -17.72 -0.93 -13.41
CA LEU A 129 -18.71 -1.61 -12.57
C LEU A 129 -19.41 -0.68 -11.59
N MET A 130 -18.75 0.37 -11.08
CA MET A 130 -19.39 1.34 -10.16
C MET A 130 -20.27 2.36 -10.89
N LEU A 131 -19.95 2.73 -12.14
CA LEU A 131 -20.70 3.74 -12.89
C LEU A 131 -21.88 3.17 -13.67
N LEU A 132 -21.79 1.92 -14.15
CA LEU A 132 -22.82 1.28 -14.99
C LEU A 132 -24.23 1.29 -14.35
N PRO A 133 -24.42 0.96 -13.05
CA PRO A 133 -25.75 0.96 -12.45
C PRO A 133 -26.38 2.36 -12.40
N GLY A 134 -25.59 3.39 -12.13
CA GLY A 134 -26.05 4.78 -12.11
C GLY A 134 -26.53 5.24 -13.48
N ILE A 135 -25.81 4.86 -14.54
CA ILE A 135 -26.17 5.17 -15.94
C ILE A 135 -27.47 4.47 -16.34
N ILE A 136 -27.63 3.20 -15.96
CA ILE A 136 -28.85 2.42 -16.25
C ILE A 136 -30.06 3.06 -15.55
N LEU A 137 -29.92 3.44 -14.28
CA LEU A 137 -30.99 4.07 -13.51
C LEU A 137 -31.35 5.45 -14.06
N SER A 138 -30.36 6.28 -14.45
CA SER A 138 -30.65 7.59 -15.03
C SER A 138 -31.33 7.49 -16.40
N TYR A 139 -30.95 6.51 -17.21
CA TYR A 139 -31.59 6.26 -18.51
C TYR A 139 -33.03 5.75 -18.34
N ALA A 140 -33.25 4.81 -17.41
CA ALA A 140 -34.60 4.31 -17.10
C ALA A 140 -35.53 5.43 -16.60
N ALA A 141 -35.02 6.33 -15.75
CA ALA A 141 -35.77 7.50 -15.30
C ALA A 141 -36.13 8.42 -16.48
N LEU A 142 -35.17 8.74 -17.36
CA LEU A 142 -35.41 9.58 -18.54
C LEU A 142 -36.52 9.01 -19.44
N VAL A 143 -36.48 7.71 -19.73
CA VAL A 143 -37.52 7.02 -20.52
C VAL A 143 -38.88 7.05 -19.81
N GLY A 144 -38.90 6.85 -18.48
CA GLY A 144 -40.12 6.95 -17.68
C GLY A 144 -40.77 8.34 -17.77
N TRP A 145 -39.97 9.41 -17.65
CA TRP A 145 -40.44 10.79 -17.80
C TRP A 145 -40.97 11.08 -19.22
N MET A 146 -40.39 10.46 -20.25
CA MET A 146 -40.93 10.56 -21.62
C MET A 146 -42.28 9.86 -21.77
N MET A 147 -42.44 8.65 -21.23
CA MET A 147 -43.71 7.92 -21.29
C MET A 147 -44.83 8.64 -20.55
N LEU A 148 -44.50 9.38 -19.49
CA LEU A 148 -45.44 10.24 -18.75
C LEU A 148 -45.77 11.55 -19.49
N GLY A 149 -45.22 11.78 -20.69
CA GLY A 149 -45.51 12.98 -21.48
C GLY A 149 -44.95 14.27 -20.90
N ALA A 150 -44.07 14.20 -19.90
CA ALA A 150 -43.55 15.37 -19.18
C ALA A 150 -42.77 16.36 -20.08
N PHE A 151 -42.27 15.88 -21.23
CA PHE A 151 -41.55 16.70 -22.20
C PHE A 151 -42.36 17.02 -23.46
N GLY A 152 -43.62 16.58 -23.56
CA GLY A 152 -44.48 16.80 -24.72
C GLY A 152 -43.77 16.47 -26.05
N ASN A 153 -43.92 17.36 -27.04
CA ASN A 153 -43.29 17.21 -28.36
C ASN A 153 -41.75 17.39 -28.35
N TRP A 154 -41.15 17.79 -27.22
CA TRP A 154 -39.71 18.02 -27.09
C TRP A 154 -38.93 16.77 -26.67
N GLY A 155 -39.59 15.66 -26.37
CA GLY A 155 -38.93 14.43 -25.90
C GLY A 155 -37.83 13.91 -26.83
N ALA A 156 -38.01 14.04 -28.15
CA ALA A 156 -37.00 13.65 -29.12
C ALA A 156 -35.72 14.51 -29.04
N LEU A 157 -35.86 15.83 -28.81
CA LEU A 157 -34.72 16.74 -28.68
C LEU A 157 -33.95 16.52 -27.38
N VAL A 158 -34.66 16.19 -26.29
CA VAL A 158 -34.03 15.82 -25.00
C VAL A 158 -33.20 14.54 -25.14
N LEU A 159 -33.69 13.52 -25.87
CA LEU A 159 -32.92 12.30 -26.14
C LEU A 159 -31.67 12.55 -26.98
N ILE A 160 -31.78 13.38 -28.01
CA ILE A 160 -30.64 13.74 -28.88
C ILE A 160 -29.59 14.52 -28.08
N GLY A 161 -30.01 15.47 -27.24
CA GLY A 161 -29.12 16.21 -26.34
C GLY A 161 -28.43 15.32 -25.31
N TYR A 162 -29.18 14.43 -24.66
CA TYR A 162 -28.64 13.50 -23.66
C TYR A 162 -27.63 12.52 -24.29
N SER A 163 -27.97 11.92 -25.43
CA SER A 163 -27.08 10.97 -26.13
C SER A 163 -25.82 11.63 -26.69
N SER A 164 -25.92 12.85 -27.25
CA SER A 164 -24.75 13.60 -27.73
C SER A 164 -23.83 14.05 -26.60
N GLY A 165 -24.37 14.49 -25.45
CA GLY A 165 -23.59 14.82 -24.26
C GLY A 165 -22.77 13.62 -23.75
N TRP A 166 -23.38 12.42 -23.74
CA TRP A 166 -22.69 11.18 -23.38
C TRP A 166 -21.60 10.80 -24.38
N ALA A 167 -21.86 10.93 -25.68
CA ALA A 167 -20.86 10.65 -26.71
C ALA A 167 -19.62 11.56 -26.56
N ILE A 168 -19.82 12.84 -26.23
CA ILE A 168 -18.73 13.80 -25.98
C ILE A 168 -17.95 13.42 -24.71
N CYS A 169 -18.64 13.07 -23.62
CA CYS A 169 -17.99 12.68 -22.37
C CYS A 169 -17.15 11.40 -22.53
N LEU A 170 -17.69 10.40 -23.23
CA LEU A 170 -16.98 9.15 -23.55
C LEU A 170 -15.80 9.39 -24.50
N TRP A 171 -15.93 10.31 -25.46
CA TRP A 171 -14.84 10.68 -26.35
C TRP A 171 -13.70 11.41 -25.62
N GLN A 172 -14.02 12.31 -24.69
CA GLN A 172 -13.04 12.99 -23.84
C GLN A 172 -12.33 12.03 -22.89
N GLN A 173 -13.04 11.07 -22.27
CA GLN A 173 -12.41 10.05 -21.43
C GLN A 173 -11.62 9.02 -22.27
N GLY A 174 -12.13 8.65 -23.44
CA GLY A 174 -11.48 7.71 -24.36
C GLY A 174 -10.15 8.24 -24.89
N SER A 175 -10.08 9.52 -25.25
CA SER A 175 -8.83 10.16 -25.71
C SER A 175 -7.76 10.25 -24.62
N ALA A 176 -8.15 10.41 -23.35
CA ALA A 176 -7.23 10.36 -22.21
C ALA A 176 -6.70 8.94 -21.90
N ILE A 177 -7.50 7.91 -22.20
CA ILE A 177 -7.16 6.50 -21.91
C ILE A 177 -6.48 5.80 -23.11
N ALA A 178 -6.70 6.29 -24.34
CA ALA A 178 -6.16 5.71 -25.58
C ALA A 178 -4.63 5.45 -25.56
N PRO A 179 -3.76 6.34 -25.03
CA PRO A 179 -2.32 6.08 -24.95
C PRO A 179 -1.96 4.87 -24.06
N TYR A 180 -2.81 4.56 -23.08
CA TYR A 180 -2.60 3.46 -22.13
C TYR A 180 -3.11 2.11 -22.66
N LEU A 181 -4.09 2.12 -23.57
CA LEU A 181 -4.67 0.92 -24.16
C LEU A 181 -4.02 0.51 -25.48
N LEU A 182 -3.61 1.49 -26.31
CA LEU A 182 -3.04 1.24 -27.64
C LEU A 182 -1.51 1.10 -27.66
N GLY A 183 -0.88 1.00 -26.48
CA GLY A 183 0.51 0.60 -26.27
C GLY A 183 1.41 0.84 -27.47
N SER A 184 1.85 2.09 -27.67
CA SER A 184 2.78 2.44 -28.72
C SER A 184 3.99 1.51 -28.66
N SER A 185 4.11 0.66 -29.68
CA SER A 185 5.30 -0.12 -29.96
C SER A 185 6.40 0.86 -30.31
N LEU A 186 7.25 1.19 -29.34
CA LEU A 186 8.59 1.68 -29.65
C LEU A 186 9.33 0.49 -30.26
N ASP A 187 9.58 0.58 -31.56
CA ASP A 187 10.43 -0.32 -32.32
C ASP A 187 11.81 -0.42 -31.68
N TYR A 188 12.00 -1.45 -30.86
CA TYR A 188 13.30 -1.90 -30.41
C TYR A 188 13.70 -3.11 -31.25
N THR A 189 14.02 -2.86 -32.52
CA THR A 189 14.77 -3.80 -33.35
C THR A 189 15.83 -3.06 -34.14
N SER A 190 17.03 -2.99 -33.59
CA SER A 190 18.24 -2.83 -34.39
C SER A 190 19.36 -3.64 -33.76
N ASN A 191 19.40 -4.93 -34.12
CA ASN A 191 20.58 -5.76 -33.95
C ASN A 191 21.58 -5.36 -35.02
N LYS A 192 22.51 -4.45 -34.70
CA LYS A 192 23.78 -4.33 -35.41
C LYS A 192 24.86 -5.08 -34.62
N PRO A 193 25.63 -5.98 -35.25
CA PRO A 193 26.76 -6.62 -34.59
C PRO A 193 27.82 -5.57 -34.26
N LEU A 194 28.29 -5.57 -33.01
CA LEU A 194 29.32 -4.66 -32.54
C LEU A 194 30.69 -5.16 -33.03
N THR A 195 31.21 -4.58 -34.11
CA THR A 195 32.64 -4.52 -34.37
C THR A 195 33.26 -3.46 -33.46
N LEU A 196 34.31 -3.85 -32.73
CA LEU A 196 35.12 -2.97 -31.89
C LEU A 196 35.88 -1.96 -32.77
N PRO A 197 35.77 -0.64 -32.52
CA PRO A 197 36.80 0.30 -32.89
C PRO A 197 37.65 0.65 -31.67
N GLU A 198 38.95 0.53 -31.87
CA GLU A 198 40.00 1.14 -31.07
C GLU A 198 39.78 2.65 -30.89
N GLY A 199 40.06 3.12 -29.68
CA GLY A 199 40.60 4.45 -29.39
C GLY A 199 39.75 5.66 -29.82
N THR A 200 38.91 6.16 -28.92
CA THR A 200 38.79 7.61 -28.69
C THR A 200 38.21 7.88 -27.31
N ALA A 201 38.91 8.70 -26.53
CA ALA A 201 38.50 9.15 -25.21
C ALA A 201 37.17 9.90 -25.31
N SER A 202 36.12 9.38 -24.65
CA SER A 202 34.82 10.02 -24.60
C SER A 202 34.48 10.43 -23.17
N LYS A 203 34.12 11.71 -23.03
CA LYS A 203 33.77 12.43 -21.82
C LYS A 203 32.72 11.67 -21.00
N VAL A 204 33.03 11.47 -19.73
CA VAL A 204 32.09 11.05 -18.70
C VAL A 204 31.00 12.12 -18.59
N ASN A 205 29.75 11.77 -18.91
CA ASN A 205 28.60 12.61 -18.60
C ASN A 205 28.47 12.71 -17.08
N ALA A 206 28.75 13.89 -16.55
CA ALA A 206 28.57 14.21 -15.15
C ALA A 206 27.10 14.03 -14.77
N VAL A 207 26.86 13.16 -13.77
CA VAL A 207 25.59 13.09 -13.05
C VAL A 207 25.32 14.49 -12.50
N ALA A 208 24.20 15.09 -12.89
CA ALA A 208 23.80 16.41 -12.44
C ALA A 208 23.72 16.42 -10.91
N VAL A 209 24.62 17.20 -10.29
CA VAL A 209 24.60 17.44 -8.84
C VAL A 209 23.34 18.25 -8.53
N PRO A 210 22.50 17.83 -7.56
CA PRO A 210 21.33 18.60 -7.16
C PRO A 210 21.74 20.01 -6.76
N SER A 211 21.06 21.04 -7.28
CA SER A 211 21.32 22.43 -6.89
C SER A 211 20.92 22.63 -5.42
N ALA A 212 21.63 23.49 -4.69
CA ALA A 212 21.37 23.79 -3.27
C ALA A 212 19.91 24.22 -2.96
N SER A 213 19.19 24.75 -3.96
CA SER A 213 17.76 25.07 -3.87
C SER A 213 16.85 23.83 -3.79
N SER A 214 17.22 22.74 -4.46
CA SER A 214 16.45 21.48 -4.44
C SER A 214 16.60 20.71 -3.13
N GLU A 215 17.81 20.70 -2.57
CA GLU A 215 18.11 19.98 -1.33
C GLU A 215 17.42 20.63 -0.12
N SER A 216 17.37 21.96 -0.07
CA SER A 216 16.66 22.71 0.96
C SER A 216 15.14 22.47 0.92
N ALA A 217 14.54 22.37 -0.27
CA ALA A 217 13.13 22.04 -0.45
C ALA A 217 12.79 20.62 0.03
N SER A 218 13.61 19.62 -0.31
CA SER A 218 13.46 18.24 0.17
C SER A 218 13.55 18.17 1.71
N LEU A 219 14.51 18.87 2.32
CA LEU A 219 14.66 18.93 3.77
C LEU A 219 13.45 19.58 4.46
N GLN A 220 12.95 20.69 3.92
CA GLN A 220 11.76 21.35 4.46
C GLN A 220 10.54 20.43 4.40
N LYS A 221 10.40 19.66 3.32
CA LYS A 221 9.33 18.70 3.15
C LYS A 221 9.41 17.54 4.17
N LEU A 222 10.60 16.99 4.40
CA LEU A 222 10.79 15.97 5.44
C LEU A 222 10.46 16.50 6.84
N LYS A 223 10.77 17.77 7.13
CA LYS A 223 10.35 18.44 8.37
C LYS A 223 8.82 18.56 8.46
N GLN A 224 8.14 18.88 7.36
CA GLN A 224 6.67 18.90 7.32
C GLN A 224 6.08 17.52 7.58
N LEU A 225 6.64 16.46 6.98
CA LEU A 225 6.21 15.09 7.22
C LEU A 225 6.34 14.73 8.70
N LYS A 226 7.52 14.94 9.28
CA LYS A 226 7.77 14.67 10.69
C LYS A 226 6.80 15.45 11.58
N LYS A 227 6.53 16.72 11.25
CA LYS A 227 5.55 17.54 11.98
C LYS A 227 4.13 16.97 11.86
N ALA A 228 3.73 16.51 10.68
CA ALA A 228 2.42 15.91 10.45
C ALA A 228 2.24 14.59 11.22
N LEU A 229 3.29 13.76 11.27
CA LEU A 229 3.27 12.49 12.01
C LEU A 229 3.42 12.66 13.53
N ASN A 230 3.96 13.80 13.99
CA ASN A 230 4.20 14.04 15.40
C ASN A 230 2.90 13.91 16.22
N LYS A 231 2.94 13.08 17.27
CA LYS A 231 1.80 12.71 18.13
C LYS A 231 0.63 11.99 17.43
N GLN A 232 0.71 11.74 16.12
CA GLN A 232 -0.30 10.97 15.38
C GLN A 232 0.09 9.49 15.22
N VAL A 233 1.37 9.17 15.38
CA VAL A 233 1.85 7.77 15.34
C VAL A 233 1.44 7.07 16.63
N ARG A 234 0.72 5.95 16.49
CA ARG A 234 0.33 5.08 17.61
C ARG A 234 1.57 4.58 18.33
N GLN A 235 1.60 4.72 19.64
CA GLN A 235 2.73 4.31 20.47
C GLN A 235 2.51 2.92 21.08
N PRO A 236 3.57 2.12 21.23
CA PRO A 236 3.52 0.87 22.00
C PRO A 236 3.37 1.16 23.50
N SER A 237 2.88 0.18 24.27
CA SER A 237 2.80 0.26 25.74
C SER A 237 3.91 -0.51 26.46
N GLY A 238 4.77 -1.21 25.72
CA GLY A 238 5.89 -1.99 26.29
C GLY A 238 6.34 -3.11 25.37
N VAL A 239 6.94 -4.14 25.96
CA VAL A 239 7.42 -5.34 25.27
C VAL A 239 6.41 -6.48 25.50
N SER A 240 6.15 -7.26 24.46
CA SER A 240 5.27 -8.43 24.47
C SER A 240 6.05 -9.67 24.93
N ASP A 241 5.32 -10.58 25.56
CA ASP A 241 5.74 -11.93 25.93
C ASP A 241 5.50 -12.96 24.81
N ALA A 242 5.10 -12.53 23.63
CA ALA A 242 4.89 -13.40 22.47
C ALA A 242 6.17 -14.18 22.13
N PRO A 243 6.08 -15.50 21.84
CA PRO A 243 7.26 -16.29 21.52
C PRO A 243 7.98 -15.79 20.25
N ILE A 244 9.30 -15.62 20.33
CA ILE A 244 10.14 -15.26 19.18
C ILE A 244 10.36 -16.50 18.29
N GLY A 245 10.00 -16.38 17.02
CA GLY A 245 10.27 -17.37 15.99
C GLY A 245 11.76 -17.57 15.70
N ALA A 246 12.14 -18.77 15.25
CA ALA A 246 13.55 -19.04 14.94
C ALA A 246 14.05 -18.22 13.73
N SER A 247 13.18 -17.98 12.74
CA SER A 247 13.44 -17.13 11.57
C SER A 247 13.59 -15.66 11.94
N GLU A 248 12.83 -15.17 12.92
CA GLU A 248 12.92 -13.79 13.42
C GLU A 248 14.32 -13.50 13.96
N ARG A 249 14.90 -14.39 14.77
CA ARG A 249 16.24 -14.19 15.33
C ARG A 249 17.31 -14.02 14.24
N ASP A 250 17.24 -14.84 13.20
CA ASP A 250 18.20 -14.81 12.08
C ASP A 250 18.00 -13.53 11.25
N PHE A 251 16.75 -13.16 11.00
CA PHE A 251 16.43 -11.96 10.24
C PHE A 251 16.79 -10.68 10.97
N ASN A 252 16.62 -10.64 12.30
CA ASN A 252 17.01 -9.48 13.13
C ASN A 252 18.47 -9.11 12.91
N ARG A 253 19.36 -10.11 12.83
CA ARG A 253 20.79 -9.90 12.57
C ARG A 253 21.05 -9.23 11.23
N VAL A 254 20.26 -9.56 10.20
CA VAL A 254 20.38 -8.94 8.87
C VAL A 254 19.75 -7.55 8.86
N LEU A 255 18.62 -7.36 9.54
CA LEU A 255 17.99 -6.04 9.68
C LEU A 255 18.94 -5.05 10.34
N GLU A 256 19.59 -5.42 11.45
CA GLU A 256 20.54 -4.58 12.18
C GLU A 256 21.78 -4.19 11.34
N GLN A 257 22.18 -5.02 10.38
CA GLN A 257 23.27 -4.67 9.46
C GLN A 257 22.90 -3.50 8.54
N TYR A 258 21.64 -3.38 8.14
CA TYR A 258 21.18 -2.36 7.18
C TYR A 258 20.47 -1.18 7.84
N PHE A 259 19.88 -1.39 9.01
CA PHE A 259 19.09 -0.41 9.76
C PHE A 259 19.55 -0.34 11.23
N PRO A 260 20.84 -0.07 11.48
CA PRO A 260 21.37 -0.05 12.84
C PRO A 260 20.63 0.97 13.71
N ASP A 261 20.37 0.59 14.96
CA ASP A 261 19.69 1.40 16.00
C ASP A 261 18.24 1.78 15.67
N ARG A 262 17.64 1.12 14.66
CA ARG A 262 16.26 1.42 14.21
C ARG A 262 15.31 0.26 14.41
N VAL A 263 15.82 -0.91 14.73
CA VAL A 263 15.03 -2.14 14.83
C VAL A 263 14.66 -2.39 16.29
N GLN A 264 13.38 -2.59 16.54
CA GLN A 264 12.84 -2.99 17.82
C GLN A 264 12.00 -4.25 17.60
N THR A 265 11.97 -5.16 18.57
CA THR A 265 11.21 -6.41 18.46
C THR A 265 10.13 -6.48 19.52
N GLN A 266 9.09 -7.27 19.26
CA GLN A 266 8.05 -7.60 20.24
C GLN A 266 7.36 -6.39 20.87
N LEU A 267 7.17 -5.29 20.15
CA LEU A 267 6.45 -4.15 20.72
C LEU A 267 4.97 -4.50 20.94
N LYS A 268 4.46 -4.17 22.13
CA LYS A 268 3.09 -4.46 22.56
C LYS A 268 2.17 -3.27 22.30
N PHE A 269 1.05 -3.52 21.63
CA PHE A 269 0.02 -2.53 21.33
C PHE A 269 -1.33 -2.94 21.90
N PRO A 270 -1.75 -2.37 23.05
CA PRO A 270 -3.00 -2.73 23.69
C PRO A 270 -4.19 -2.18 22.91
N PHE A 271 -5.28 -2.92 22.92
CA PHE A 271 -6.59 -2.50 22.40
C PHE A 271 -7.70 -3.18 23.21
N ALA A 272 -8.90 -2.60 23.21
CA ALA A 272 -10.02 -3.15 23.95
C ALA A 272 -11.17 -3.52 22.99
N ILE A 273 -11.78 -4.67 23.23
CA ILE A 273 -13.04 -5.08 22.59
C ILE A 273 -14.03 -5.36 23.71
N ASN A 274 -15.15 -4.63 23.74
CA ASN A 274 -16.21 -4.79 24.74
C ASN A 274 -15.69 -4.76 26.19
N GLY A 275 -14.78 -3.83 26.49
CA GLY A 275 -14.17 -3.67 27.82
C GLY A 275 -13.11 -4.71 28.18
N LYS A 276 -12.88 -5.73 27.34
CA LYS A 276 -11.79 -6.69 27.53
C LYS A 276 -10.54 -6.23 26.79
N GLU A 277 -9.42 -6.22 27.50
CA GLU A 277 -8.12 -5.86 26.96
C GLU A 277 -7.48 -7.01 26.19
N TYR A 278 -6.89 -6.65 25.06
CA TYR A 278 -6.09 -7.47 24.18
C TYR A 278 -4.83 -6.69 23.81
N ALA A 279 -3.86 -7.35 23.21
CA ALA A 279 -2.71 -6.67 22.64
C ALA A 279 -2.24 -7.35 21.37
N TYR A 280 -1.84 -6.54 20.40
CA TYR A 280 -1.03 -7.02 19.29
C TYR A 280 0.45 -6.97 19.68
N SER A 281 1.20 -7.98 19.23
CA SER A 281 2.64 -7.92 19.14
C SER A 281 3.02 -7.75 17.68
N ILE A 282 4.07 -6.97 17.43
CA ILE A 282 4.73 -6.91 16.13
C ILE A 282 5.99 -7.77 16.17
N ASP A 283 6.40 -8.33 15.04
CA ASP A 283 7.67 -9.05 14.94
C ASP A 283 8.83 -8.04 14.99
N PHE A 284 8.80 -7.05 14.09
CA PHE A 284 9.80 -5.98 14.00
C PHE A 284 9.15 -4.60 13.80
N ALA A 285 9.52 -3.65 14.64
CA ALA A 285 9.39 -2.23 14.36
C ALA A 285 10.68 -1.71 13.75
N ILE A 286 10.58 -1.06 12.58
CA ILE A 286 11.69 -0.33 11.98
C ILE A 286 11.36 1.16 12.00
N VAL A 287 12.09 1.91 12.81
CA VAL A 287 11.77 3.30 13.16
C VAL A 287 12.75 4.28 12.49
N PHE A 288 12.19 5.25 11.77
CA PHE A 288 12.92 6.34 11.16
C PHE A 288 12.58 7.67 11.85
N ASP A 289 13.10 7.84 13.07
CA ASP A 289 12.83 8.99 13.93
C ASP A 289 13.14 10.34 13.29
N GLU A 290 14.12 10.40 12.38
CA GLU A 290 14.45 11.63 11.66
C GLU A 290 13.31 12.15 10.79
N ILE A 291 12.37 11.28 10.40
CA ILE A 291 11.21 11.60 9.55
C ILE A 291 9.87 11.20 10.20
N GLY A 292 9.89 10.58 11.38
CA GLY A 292 8.70 10.15 12.12
C GLY A 292 7.99 8.92 11.53
N VAL A 293 8.64 8.18 10.62
CA VAL A 293 8.05 7.01 9.95
C VAL A 293 8.33 5.75 10.76
N CYS A 294 7.29 4.96 11.02
CA CYS A 294 7.38 3.66 11.67
C CYS A 294 6.87 2.56 10.73
N ILE A 295 7.57 1.44 10.68
CA ILE A 295 7.22 0.28 9.87
C ILE A 295 6.99 -0.92 10.77
N ASP A 296 5.80 -1.52 10.69
CA ASP A 296 5.45 -2.84 11.21
C ASP A 296 5.87 -3.88 10.17
N CYS A 297 6.94 -4.61 10.45
CA CYS A 297 7.50 -5.62 9.58
C CYS A 297 7.23 -7.01 10.14
N GLU A 298 6.42 -7.79 9.41
CA GLU A 298 5.85 -9.06 9.86
C GLU A 298 6.35 -10.23 9.01
N ILE A 299 6.50 -11.38 9.65
CA ILE A 299 6.88 -12.64 9.04
C ILE A 299 5.67 -13.57 9.07
N ASP A 300 5.13 -13.87 7.90
CA ASP A 300 3.98 -14.77 7.78
C ASP A 300 4.47 -16.20 7.56
N GLU A 301 4.21 -17.08 8.53
CA GLU A 301 4.30 -18.53 8.31
C GLU A 301 3.01 -19.08 7.72
N PRO A 302 3.07 -20.12 6.86
CA PRO A 302 1.87 -20.76 6.35
C PRO A 302 1.12 -21.60 7.38
N TYR A 303 1.81 -22.03 8.44
CA TYR A 303 1.24 -22.77 9.54
C TYR A 303 2.18 -22.71 10.75
N ASP A 304 1.63 -22.81 11.96
CA ASP A 304 2.41 -22.96 13.18
C ASP A 304 3.26 -24.24 13.16
N TYR A 305 4.53 -24.13 13.55
CA TYR A 305 5.51 -25.19 13.40
C TYR A 305 5.14 -26.47 14.17
N LYS A 306 4.63 -26.29 15.40
CA LYS A 306 4.34 -27.40 16.32
C LYS A 306 2.97 -28.01 16.05
N SER A 307 1.92 -27.19 16.11
CA SER A 307 0.53 -27.61 15.97
C SER A 307 0.11 -27.88 14.52
N ARG A 308 0.89 -27.39 13.55
CA ARG A 308 0.60 -27.48 12.10
C ARG A 308 -0.73 -26.82 11.71
N ARG A 309 -1.27 -25.94 12.56
CA ARG A 309 -2.48 -25.16 12.28
C ARG A 309 -2.17 -24.08 11.25
N PRO A 310 -3.02 -23.88 10.23
CA PRO A 310 -2.89 -22.78 9.27
C PRO A 310 -2.82 -21.41 9.94
N THR A 311 -1.99 -20.53 9.41
CA THR A 311 -1.79 -19.15 9.87
C THR A 311 -1.75 -18.20 8.68
N HIS A 312 -2.04 -16.92 8.91
CA HIS A 312 -1.97 -15.83 7.92
C HIS A 312 -2.65 -16.11 6.57
N CYS A 313 -3.84 -16.70 6.62
CA CYS A 313 -4.54 -17.14 5.43
C CYS A 313 -5.40 -16.01 4.84
N ILE A 314 -5.35 -15.82 3.51
CA ILE A 314 -6.08 -14.72 2.83
C ILE A 314 -7.61 -14.83 2.90
N ASP A 315 -8.12 -16.02 3.20
CA ASP A 315 -9.54 -16.33 3.43
C ASP A 315 -9.95 -16.15 4.91
N GLN A 316 -9.10 -15.52 5.73
CA GLN A 316 -9.38 -15.11 7.10
C GLN A 316 -9.28 -13.57 7.24
N GLN A 317 -10.08 -12.99 8.12
CA GLN A 317 -10.15 -11.52 8.30
C GLN A 317 -9.20 -10.98 9.38
N ALA A 318 -8.63 -11.85 10.22
CA ALA A 318 -7.81 -11.45 11.36
C ALA A 318 -6.64 -10.53 10.96
N ASP A 319 -5.85 -10.92 9.94
CA ASP A 319 -4.75 -10.10 9.44
C ASP A 319 -5.24 -8.76 8.88
N THR A 320 -6.40 -8.73 8.21
CA THR A 320 -6.96 -7.49 7.66
C THR A 320 -7.30 -6.51 8.78
N ILE A 321 -7.93 -6.97 9.85
CA ILE A 321 -8.30 -6.16 11.02
C ILE A 321 -7.03 -5.67 11.73
N ARG A 322 -6.05 -6.55 11.94
CA ARG A 322 -4.75 -6.19 12.51
C ARG A 322 -4.05 -5.11 11.68
N ASN A 323 -4.00 -5.30 10.36
CA ASN A 323 -3.36 -4.35 9.47
C ASN A 323 -4.03 -2.97 9.51
N SER A 324 -5.38 -2.91 9.54
CA SER A 324 -6.10 -1.65 9.69
C SER A 324 -5.73 -0.92 10.98
N PHE A 325 -5.64 -1.64 12.10
CA PHE A 325 -5.25 -1.06 13.39
C PHE A 325 -3.90 -0.31 13.35
N PHE A 326 -2.91 -0.87 12.64
CA PHE A 326 -1.59 -0.26 12.48
C PHE A 326 -1.60 0.86 11.44
N VAL A 327 -2.23 0.67 10.29
CA VAL A 327 -2.34 1.68 9.22
C VAL A 327 -3.06 2.93 9.71
N GLU A 328 -4.17 2.78 10.43
CA GLU A 328 -4.89 3.89 11.08
C GLU A 328 -4.06 4.56 12.18
N GLY A 329 -3.14 3.81 12.79
CA GLY A 329 -2.14 4.31 13.75
C GLY A 329 -0.93 4.99 13.10
N ASN A 330 -0.95 5.27 11.79
CA ASN A 330 0.15 5.82 11.01
C ASN A 330 1.41 4.94 10.95
N TRP A 331 1.26 3.61 11.06
CA TRP A 331 2.31 2.64 10.77
C TRP A 331 2.21 2.15 9.32
N ILE A 332 3.35 2.05 8.65
CA ILE A 332 3.43 1.29 7.40
C ILE A 332 3.47 -0.18 7.77
N VAL A 333 2.64 -1.01 7.14
CA VAL A 333 2.69 -2.47 7.35
C VAL A 333 3.38 -3.10 6.16
N ILE A 334 4.44 -3.87 6.40
CA ILE A 334 5.09 -4.73 5.42
C ILE A 334 5.07 -6.17 5.93
N ARG A 335 4.49 -7.08 5.15
CA ARG A 335 4.48 -8.52 5.47
C ARG A 335 5.32 -9.27 4.45
N PHE A 336 6.21 -10.12 4.92
CA PHE A 336 6.97 -11.07 4.10
C PHE A 336 6.51 -12.49 4.41
N SER A 337 6.62 -13.41 3.46
CA SER A 337 6.52 -14.83 3.85
C SER A 337 7.79 -15.27 4.58
N GLU A 338 7.68 -16.21 5.53
CA GLU A 338 8.84 -16.80 6.20
C GLU A 338 9.86 -17.35 5.19
N ALA A 339 9.40 -17.93 4.09
CA ALA A 339 10.27 -18.43 3.02
C ALA A 339 11.10 -17.32 2.37
N GLN A 340 10.54 -16.11 2.15
CA GLN A 340 11.29 -14.97 1.61
C GLN A 340 12.35 -14.50 2.61
N ILE A 341 11.98 -14.41 3.89
CA ILE A 341 12.92 -14.04 4.96
C ILE A 341 14.08 -15.02 5.04
N VAL A 342 13.78 -16.32 5.08
CA VAL A 342 14.80 -17.37 5.25
C VAL A 342 15.71 -17.50 4.03
N LEU A 343 15.17 -17.41 2.82
CA LEU A 343 15.94 -17.65 1.59
C LEU A 343 16.59 -16.38 1.03
N HIS A 344 16.01 -15.21 1.30
CA HIS A 344 16.40 -13.94 0.65
C HIS A 344 16.37 -12.74 1.63
N PRO A 345 16.97 -12.83 2.84
CA PRO A 345 16.84 -11.79 3.87
C PRO A 345 17.37 -10.41 3.42
N HIS A 346 18.49 -10.37 2.70
CA HIS A 346 19.04 -9.13 2.14
C HIS A 346 18.08 -8.48 1.13
N SER A 347 17.40 -9.27 0.29
CA SER A 347 16.40 -8.75 -0.65
C SER A 347 15.15 -8.22 0.06
N CYS A 348 14.77 -8.79 1.21
CA CYS A 348 13.73 -8.23 2.07
C CYS A 348 14.16 -6.86 2.63
N CYS A 349 15.39 -6.74 3.11
CA CYS A 349 15.95 -5.45 3.55
C CYS A 349 16.00 -4.42 2.41
N LYS A 350 16.38 -4.84 1.19
CA LYS A 350 16.34 -3.98 0.00
C LYS A 350 14.93 -3.45 -0.28
N THR A 351 13.91 -4.28 -0.05
CA THR A 351 12.50 -3.88 -0.23
C THR A 351 12.11 -2.77 0.75
N ILE A 352 12.51 -2.89 2.03
CA ILE A 352 12.30 -1.87 3.06
C ILE A 352 13.05 -0.58 2.69
N ALA A 353 14.34 -0.70 2.32
CA ALA A 353 15.17 0.43 1.92
C ALA A 353 14.60 1.18 0.70
N ALA A 354 14.10 0.45 -0.31
CA ALA A 354 13.47 1.02 -1.50
C ALA A 354 12.18 1.77 -1.15
N LEU A 355 11.36 1.20 -0.26
CA LEU A 355 10.15 1.86 0.24
C LEU A 355 10.47 3.17 0.94
N VAL A 356 11.42 3.16 1.88
CA VAL A 356 11.82 4.39 2.61
C VAL A 356 12.43 5.40 1.66
N SER A 357 13.28 4.96 0.73
CA SER A 357 13.89 5.82 -0.30
C SER A 357 12.85 6.56 -1.15
N ARG A 358 11.73 5.89 -1.47
CA ARG A 358 10.60 6.50 -2.19
C ARG A 358 9.86 7.55 -1.35
N ILE A 359 9.69 7.30 -0.05
CA ILE A 359 9.03 8.26 0.86
C ILE A 359 9.86 9.52 0.99
N ILE A 360 11.18 9.37 1.14
CA ILE A 360 12.08 10.51 1.34
C ILE A 360 12.53 11.20 0.04
N GLY A 361 12.30 10.57 -1.12
CA GLY A 361 12.78 11.07 -2.41
C GLY A 361 14.31 11.04 -2.56
N SER A 362 14.98 10.09 -1.91
CA SER A 362 16.44 9.97 -1.89
C SER A 362 16.86 8.50 -1.82
N ASN A 363 17.83 8.11 -2.63
CA ASN A 363 18.36 6.74 -2.68
C ASN A 363 19.38 6.45 -1.56
N LYS A 364 19.47 7.29 -0.52
CA LYS A 364 20.49 7.14 0.52
C LYS A 364 20.46 5.75 1.19
N PHE A 365 19.27 5.17 1.38
CA PHE A 365 19.08 3.87 2.02
C PHE A 365 19.31 2.68 1.07
N LEU A 366 19.42 2.93 -0.25
CA LEU A 366 19.75 1.90 -1.23
C LEU A 366 21.26 1.66 -1.37
N ARG A 367 22.10 2.48 -0.73
CA ARG A 367 23.55 2.25 -0.68
C ARG A 367 23.81 0.91 0.02
N GLY A 368 24.65 0.07 -0.58
CA GLY A 368 24.96 -1.28 -0.08
C GLY A 368 24.02 -2.38 -0.59
N PHE A 369 23.03 -2.03 -1.43
CA PHE A 369 22.13 -2.99 -2.08
C PHE A 369 22.38 -3.14 -3.59
N GLU A 370 23.48 -2.59 -4.12
CA GLU A 370 23.78 -2.55 -5.56
C GLU A 370 23.83 -3.96 -6.16
N ASN A 371 24.42 -4.91 -5.42
CA ASN A 371 24.56 -6.31 -5.84
C ASN A 371 23.47 -7.23 -5.25
N VAL A 372 22.52 -6.70 -4.49
CA VAL A 372 21.43 -7.48 -3.90
C VAL A 372 20.28 -7.55 -4.91
N PRO A 373 19.84 -8.75 -5.32
CA PRO A 373 18.75 -8.89 -6.27
C PRO A 373 17.43 -8.43 -5.66
N ASP A 374 16.50 -7.99 -6.52
CA ASP A 374 15.15 -7.64 -6.08
C ASP A 374 14.41 -8.87 -5.55
N LEU A 375 13.63 -8.66 -4.49
CA LEU A 375 12.87 -9.73 -3.88
C LEU A 375 11.77 -10.21 -4.85
N LYS A 376 11.76 -11.52 -5.11
CA LYS A 376 10.73 -12.12 -5.97
C LYS A 376 9.40 -12.21 -5.22
N PRO A 377 8.29 -11.78 -5.85
CA PRO A 377 6.99 -11.93 -5.23
C PRO A 377 6.57 -13.40 -5.10
N THR A 378 5.95 -13.74 -3.98
CA THR A 378 5.41 -15.10 -3.72
C THR A 378 3.92 -15.03 -3.46
N PRO A 379 3.09 -15.95 -3.99
CA PRO A 379 1.65 -15.96 -3.70
C PRO A 379 1.39 -16.10 -2.19
N LYS A 380 0.39 -15.37 -1.70
CA LYS A 380 -0.21 -15.69 -0.39
C LYS A 380 -1.01 -17.00 -0.49
N TRP A 381 -1.37 -17.57 0.66
CA TRP A 381 -2.07 -18.86 0.72
C TRP A 381 -3.45 -18.74 1.38
N THR A 382 -4.34 -19.62 0.97
CA THR A 382 -5.62 -19.90 1.65
C THR A 382 -5.43 -20.93 2.76
N LYS A 383 -6.41 -21.07 3.66
CA LYS A 383 -6.43 -22.10 4.72
C LYS A 383 -6.27 -23.51 4.16
N ARG A 384 -6.88 -23.78 3.00
CA ARG A 384 -6.74 -25.07 2.29
C ARG A 384 -5.30 -25.31 1.84
N GLU A 385 -4.63 -24.29 1.31
CA GLU A 385 -3.25 -24.37 0.84
C GLU A 385 -2.27 -24.49 1.99
N ALA A 386 -2.45 -23.72 3.06
CA ALA A 386 -1.70 -23.85 4.30
C ALA A 386 -1.76 -25.27 4.88
N LYS A 387 -2.96 -25.89 4.95
CA LYS A 387 -3.11 -27.30 5.36
C LYS A 387 -2.33 -28.25 4.46
N ARG A 388 -2.31 -28.01 3.14
CA ARG A 388 -1.52 -28.81 2.20
C ARG A 388 -0.02 -28.62 2.43
N MET A 389 0.45 -27.39 2.63
CA MET A 389 1.84 -27.07 2.94
C MET A 389 2.30 -27.70 4.27
N ALA A 390 1.41 -27.77 5.26
CA ALA A 390 1.65 -28.44 6.53
C ALA A 390 1.87 -29.94 6.36
N ARG A 391 0.98 -30.63 5.63
CA ARG A 391 1.12 -32.06 5.30
C ARG A 391 2.41 -32.35 4.52
N GLN A 392 2.77 -31.45 3.61
CA GLN A 392 3.99 -31.55 2.79
C GLN A 392 5.26 -31.09 3.49
N ARG A 393 5.16 -30.63 4.75
CA ARG A 393 6.28 -30.12 5.56
C ARG A 393 7.10 -29.07 4.82
N VAL A 394 6.42 -28.12 4.16
CA VAL A 394 7.09 -27.12 3.31
C VAL A 394 8.09 -26.26 4.10
N ARG A 395 7.78 -25.89 5.36
CA ARG A 395 8.70 -25.12 6.24
C ARG A 395 10.04 -25.82 6.41
N ASP A 396 10.05 -27.14 6.63
CA ASP A 396 11.28 -27.92 6.83
C ASP A 396 12.23 -27.84 5.62
N ARG A 397 11.69 -27.62 4.41
CA ARG A 397 12.49 -27.56 3.17
C ARG A 397 13.33 -26.29 3.04
N TYR A 398 12.81 -25.15 3.51
CA TYR A 398 13.56 -23.90 3.47
C TYR A 398 14.24 -23.59 4.79
N LEU A 399 13.69 -24.01 5.94
CA LEU A 399 14.35 -23.86 7.24
C LEU A 399 15.65 -24.67 7.35
N SER A 400 15.79 -25.75 6.59
CA SER A 400 17.05 -26.51 6.45
C SER A 400 18.09 -25.81 5.58
N ARG A 401 17.72 -24.75 4.86
CA ARG A 401 18.60 -23.95 4.00
C ARG A 401 18.94 -22.59 4.61
N ARG A 402 18.67 -22.41 5.91
CA ARG A 402 19.03 -21.20 6.64
C ARG A 402 20.52 -20.94 6.47
N VAL A 403 20.84 -19.77 5.95
CA VAL A 403 22.20 -19.23 5.94
C VAL A 403 22.38 -18.62 7.32
N VAL A 404 23.11 -19.32 8.20
CA VAL A 404 23.33 -18.92 9.60
C VAL A 404 24.28 -17.75 9.71
#